data_AF-A0A2N1Q184-F1
#
_entry.id   AF-A0A2N1Q184-F1
#
_cell.length_a   1.000
_cell.length_b   1.000
_cell.length_c   1.000
_cell.angle_alpha   90.00
_cell.angle_beta   90.00
_cell.angle_gamma   90.00
#
_symmetry.space_group_name_H-M   'P 1'
#
loop_
_entity.id
_entity.type
_entity.pdbx_description
1 polymer ?
#
loop_
_entity_poly.entity_id
_entity_poly.type
_entity_poly.pdbx_seq_one_letter_code
_entity_poly.pdbx_strand_id
1 'polypeptide(L)'
;ETVDLEFIEKAEINAIMKAMIAMGYTDVQNLTGEIDSQVFIDNVSLVLESASMHATVSNQILGATTTSLIIPDEDLLTNPIRIAFTDVTFISSAELNKFFTSIDLLAIPNLDFNNVSQFNLTNIQSLDKNIFFDSFIMLATVSDYFLDAAIGDETYGSGATNLLVPSTKKISILVETVSAQAIDKTEMIYMLDAFDVLGLADYNSNFDATVITGLTSPEIDQVLLSDSVHITVDSMLRGNASISGGIPALAEDNTTYSVTVTTKPAIRNFILATQQISGASFTNVTFNVTAIASLDANQRDIVLDSMIVRNILTPELENMATTFPFSLDPYVFVNT
;
A
#
# COMPACT_ATOMS: atom_id res chain seq x y z
N GLU A 1 -20.60 61.75 -4.52
CA GLU A 1 -20.09 60.38 -4.54
C GLU A 1 -21.00 59.50 -3.71
N THR A 2 -21.52 58.42 -4.29
CA THR A 2 -22.02 57.30 -3.50
C THR A 2 -20.79 56.53 -3.05
N VAL A 3 -20.50 56.57 -1.74
CA VAL A 3 -19.49 55.69 -1.16
C VAL A 3 -20.17 54.33 -1.05
N ASP A 4 -19.75 53.38 -1.86
CA ASP A 4 -20.12 51.98 -1.65
C ASP A 4 -19.44 51.55 -0.34
N LEU A 5 -20.27 51.24 0.65
CA LEU A 5 -19.82 50.70 1.92
C LEU A 5 -19.80 49.18 1.79
N GLU A 6 -18.61 48.60 1.88
CA GLU A 6 -18.42 47.16 1.91
C GLU A 6 -18.53 46.65 3.36
N PHE A 7 -19.37 45.64 3.56
CA PHE A 7 -19.60 45.02 4.87
C PHE A 7 -19.43 43.51 4.77
N ILE A 8 -18.91 42.91 5.83
CA ILE A 8 -18.89 41.45 5.99
C ILE A 8 -20.30 40.97 6.33
N GLU A 9 -20.73 39.86 5.73
CA GLU A 9 -22.03 39.27 6.02
C GLU A 9 -22.18 38.91 7.52
N LYS A 10 -23.37 39.17 8.08
CA LYS A 10 -23.65 38.87 9.49
C LYS A 10 -23.40 37.39 9.84
N ALA A 11 -23.71 36.48 8.91
CA ALA A 11 -23.50 35.04 9.10
C ALA A 11 -22.01 34.72 9.26
N GLU A 12 -21.15 35.33 8.43
CA GLU A 12 -19.70 35.16 8.48
C GLU A 12 -19.12 35.73 9.77
N ILE A 13 -19.54 36.93 10.20
CA ILE A 13 -19.12 37.49 11.49
C ILE A 13 -19.49 36.54 12.65
N ASN A 14 -20.68 35.97 12.62
CA ASN A 14 -21.12 35.03 13.65
C ASN A 14 -20.31 33.72 13.63
N ALA A 15 -19.95 33.20 12.44
CA ALA A 15 -19.12 32.02 12.30
C ALA A 15 -17.69 32.27 12.83
N ILE A 16 -17.08 33.40 12.46
CA ILE A 16 -15.76 33.83 12.98
C ILE A 16 -15.79 33.90 14.51
N MET A 17 -16.78 34.56 15.09
CA MET A 17 -16.88 34.70 16.56
C MET A 17 -17.05 33.35 17.27
N LYS A 18 -17.86 32.44 16.72
CA LYS A 18 -18.02 31.09 17.28
C LYS A 18 -16.72 30.30 17.24
N ALA A 19 -16.04 30.29 16.09
CA ALA A 19 -14.77 29.60 15.93
C ALA A 19 -13.70 30.17 16.88
N MET A 20 -13.61 31.50 17.00
CA MET A 20 -12.70 32.14 17.95
C MET A 20 -12.96 31.73 19.40
N ILE A 21 -14.22 31.76 19.84
CA ILE A 21 -14.59 31.34 21.19
C ILE A 21 -14.25 29.86 21.41
N ALA A 22 -14.53 29.00 20.44
CA ALA A 22 -14.22 27.57 20.50
C ALA A 22 -12.71 27.30 20.57
N MET A 23 -11.90 28.10 19.86
CA MET A 23 -10.44 28.08 19.92
C MET A 23 -9.87 28.76 21.19
N GLY A 24 -10.73 29.25 22.09
CA GLY A 24 -10.32 29.81 23.38
C GLY A 24 -10.04 31.32 23.38
N TYR A 25 -10.30 32.03 22.28
CA TYR A 25 -10.17 33.49 22.24
C TYR A 25 -11.33 34.15 22.99
N THR A 26 -10.99 35.00 23.97
CA THR A 26 -11.95 35.80 24.74
C THR A 26 -12.01 37.26 24.34
N ASP A 27 -11.06 37.71 23.50
CA ASP A 27 -10.93 39.10 23.07
C ASP A 27 -10.50 39.18 21.60
N VAL A 28 -11.29 39.86 20.78
CA VAL A 28 -11.02 40.08 19.35
C VAL A 28 -9.80 40.97 19.10
N GLN A 29 -9.35 41.70 20.12
CA GLN A 29 -8.14 42.51 20.06
C GLN A 29 -6.86 41.71 20.33
N ASN A 30 -6.97 40.45 20.76
CA ASN A 30 -5.84 39.58 21.11
C ASN A 30 -5.80 38.30 20.25
N LEU A 31 -5.68 38.50 18.93
CA LEU A 31 -5.58 37.42 17.93
C LEU A 31 -4.15 36.88 17.74
N THR A 32 -3.18 37.34 18.53
CA THR A 32 -1.77 36.95 18.41
C THR A 32 -1.38 35.76 19.28
N GLY A 33 -2.32 35.21 20.06
CA GLY A 33 -2.09 34.01 20.84
C GLY A 33 -1.91 32.79 19.93
N GLU A 34 -0.92 31.96 20.24
CA GLU A 34 -0.73 30.65 19.61
C GLU A 34 -1.94 29.77 19.89
N ILE A 35 -2.45 29.10 18.86
CA ILE A 35 -3.59 28.20 18.96
C ILE A 35 -3.07 26.82 19.33
N ASP A 36 -3.63 26.24 20.39
CA ASP A 36 -3.39 24.84 20.70
C ASP A 36 -3.92 23.97 19.55
N SER A 37 -3.05 23.15 18.97
CA SER A 37 -3.38 22.33 17.81
C SER A 37 -4.48 21.32 18.08
N GLN A 38 -4.55 20.76 19.28
CA GLN A 38 -5.62 19.82 19.62
C GLN A 38 -6.95 20.56 19.71
N VAL A 39 -6.97 21.73 20.36
CA VAL A 39 -8.18 22.58 20.41
C VAL A 39 -8.65 22.95 19.00
N PHE A 40 -7.72 23.24 18.08
CA PHE A 40 -8.07 23.47 16.68
C PHE A 40 -8.70 22.22 16.03
N ILE A 41 -8.05 21.06 16.15
CA ILE A 41 -8.54 19.79 15.57
C ILE A 41 -9.95 19.47 16.09
N ASP A 42 -10.14 19.53 17.42
CA ASP A 42 -11.41 19.23 18.08
C ASP A 42 -12.55 20.15 17.62
N ASN A 43 -12.23 21.35 17.11
CA ASN A 43 -13.19 22.36 16.69
C ASN A 43 -13.14 22.66 15.18
N VAL A 44 -12.44 21.84 14.39
CA VAL A 44 -12.19 22.16 12.97
C VAL A 44 -13.49 22.35 12.19
N SER A 45 -14.52 21.54 12.44
CA SER A 45 -15.81 21.69 11.75
C SER A 45 -16.44 23.07 12.00
N LEU A 46 -16.30 23.63 13.21
CA LEU A 46 -16.78 24.98 13.54
C LEU A 46 -15.93 26.07 12.88
N VAL A 47 -14.61 25.88 12.85
CA VAL A 47 -13.68 26.81 12.17
C VAL A 47 -14.03 26.90 10.68
N LEU A 48 -14.34 25.77 10.05
CA LEU A 48 -14.69 25.68 8.64
C LEU A 48 -16.09 26.22 8.31
N GLU A 49 -16.93 26.57 9.29
CA GLU A 49 -18.18 27.31 9.04
C GLU A 49 -17.92 28.76 8.57
N SER A 50 -16.77 29.34 8.91
CA SER A 50 -16.35 30.67 8.43
C SER A 50 -15.61 30.55 7.11
N ALA A 51 -16.07 31.22 6.07
CA ALA A 51 -15.41 31.25 4.77
C ALA A 51 -14.01 31.88 4.86
N SER A 52 -13.81 32.90 5.70
CA SER A 52 -12.51 33.57 5.87
C SER A 52 -11.49 32.68 6.57
N MET A 53 -11.90 31.96 7.62
CA MET A 53 -11.03 31.02 8.33
C MET A 53 -10.78 29.77 7.50
N HIS A 54 -11.81 29.25 6.82
CA HIS A 54 -11.68 28.15 5.88
C HIS A 54 -10.70 28.48 4.74
N ALA A 55 -10.78 29.67 4.17
CA ALA A 55 -9.82 30.17 3.20
C ALA A 55 -8.40 30.21 3.80
N THR A 56 -8.26 30.67 5.04
CA THR A 56 -6.96 30.70 5.73
C THR A 56 -6.39 29.29 5.91
N VAL A 57 -7.17 28.34 6.43
CA VAL A 57 -6.74 26.94 6.61
C VAL A 57 -6.39 26.30 5.27
N SER A 58 -7.22 26.50 4.24
CA SER A 58 -6.96 26.00 2.89
C SER A 58 -5.65 26.56 2.34
N ASN A 59 -5.43 27.87 2.49
CA ASN A 59 -4.22 28.52 1.99
C ASN A 59 -2.96 28.08 2.75
N GLN A 60 -3.05 27.79 4.05
CA GLN A 60 -1.92 27.22 4.81
C GLN A 60 -1.55 25.82 4.31
N ILE A 61 -2.54 24.97 3.99
CA ILE A 61 -2.29 23.60 3.52
C ILE A 61 -1.82 23.61 2.05
N LEU A 62 -2.48 24.40 1.18
CA LEU A 62 -2.10 24.54 -0.23
C LEU A 62 -0.76 25.25 -0.40
N GLY A 63 -0.47 26.24 0.45
CA GLY A 63 0.76 27.01 0.47
C GLY A 63 1.87 26.40 1.32
N ALA A 64 1.63 25.25 1.96
CA ALA A 64 2.67 24.51 2.66
C ALA A 64 3.79 24.21 1.66
N THR A 65 4.97 24.77 1.88
CA THR A 65 6.09 24.70 0.93
C THR A 65 6.74 23.31 0.87
N THR A 66 6.23 22.35 1.63
CA THR A 66 6.69 20.97 1.57
C THR A 66 6.03 20.28 0.41
N THR A 67 6.86 19.77 -0.49
CA THR A 67 6.54 19.00 -1.69
C THR A 67 5.92 17.63 -1.37
N SER A 68 5.19 17.51 -0.27
CA SER A 68 4.95 16.25 0.42
C SER A 68 3.49 15.91 0.49
N LEU A 69 2.63 16.93 0.61
CA LEU A 69 1.19 16.70 0.53
C LEU A 69 0.75 16.73 -0.93
N ILE A 70 0.18 15.63 -1.38
CA ILE A 70 -0.51 15.56 -2.65
C ILE A 70 -1.97 15.90 -2.38
N ILE A 71 -2.42 17.04 -2.91
CA ILE A 71 -3.79 17.54 -2.75
C ILE A 71 -4.49 17.42 -4.10
N PRO A 72 -5.28 16.36 -4.34
CA PRO A 72 -5.96 16.15 -5.61
C PRO A 72 -7.04 17.22 -5.87
N ASP A 73 -7.42 17.40 -7.13
CA ASP A 73 -8.47 18.33 -7.55
C ASP A 73 -9.87 17.80 -7.14
N GLU A 74 -10.08 16.48 -7.23
CA GLU A 74 -11.33 15.79 -6.95
C GLU A 74 -11.08 14.47 -6.20
N ASP A 75 -12.11 13.94 -5.53
CA ASP A 75 -12.09 12.60 -4.94
C ASP A 75 -12.47 11.50 -5.95
N LEU A 76 -12.48 10.24 -5.49
CA LEU A 76 -12.87 9.07 -6.30
C LEU A 76 -14.31 9.10 -6.83
N LEU A 77 -15.18 9.89 -6.22
CA LEU A 77 -16.59 10.07 -6.61
C LEU A 77 -16.79 11.37 -7.41
N THR A 78 -15.70 11.96 -7.92
CA THR A 78 -15.66 13.22 -8.68
C THR A 78 -16.20 14.42 -7.90
N ASN A 79 -16.19 14.37 -6.56
CA ASN A 79 -16.51 15.55 -5.76
C ASN A 79 -15.27 16.45 -5.73
N PRO A 80 -15.42 17.78 -5.96
CA PRO A 80 -14.31 18.71 -5.88
C PRO A 80 -13.67 18.71 -4.48
N ILE A 81 -12.36 18.48 -4.46
CA ILE A 81 -11.51 18.74 -3.30
C ILE A 81 -10.96 20.15 -3.40
N ARG A 82 -10.42 20.56 -4.55
CA ARG A 82 -10.01 21.96 -4.79
C ARG A 82 -11.17 22.74 -5.40
N ILE A 83 -11.57 23.82 -4.75
CA ILE A 83 -12.66 24.70 -5.19
C ILE A 83 -12.06 26.07 -5.47
N ALA A 84 -11.78 26.33 -6.75
CA ALA A 84 -11.17 27.57 -7.19
C ALA A 84 -12.22 28.68 -7.41
N PHE A 85 -11.99 29.82 -6.77
CA PHE A 85 -12.61 31.10 -7.08
C PHE A 85 -11.56 32.05 -7.69
N THR A 86 -11.98 33.26 -8.08
CA THR A 86 -11.08 34.23 -8.72
C THR A 86 -9.85 34.58 -7.87
N ASP A 87 -10.03 34.74 -6.55
CA ASP A 87 -8.98 35.25 -5.65
C ASP A 87 -8.58 34.25 -4.54
N VAL A 88 -9.24 33.11 -4.46
CA VAL A 88 -9.04 32.12 -3.40
C VAL A 88 -9.34 30.71 -3.89
N THR A 89 -8.55 29.74 -3.45
CA THR A 89 -8.83 28.32 -3.64
C THR A 89 -9.08 27.69 -2.28
N PHE A 90 -10.23 27.04 -2.13
CA PHE A 90 -10.56 26.26 -0.95
C PHE A 90 -10.18 24.80 -1.15
N ILE A 91 -9.81 24.12 -0.07
CA ILE A 91 -9.94 22.66 0.02
C ILE A 91 -11.33 22.38 0.58
N SER A 92 -12.11 21.45 0.03
CA SER A 92 -13.49 21.20 0.51
C SER A 92 -13.51 20.93 2.01
N SER A 93 -14.51 21.47 2.71
CA SER A 93 -14.60 21.29 4.18
C SER A 93 -14.77 19.83 4.57
N ALA A 94 -15.46 19.04 3.74
CA ALA A 94 -15.59 17.60 3.92
C ALA A 94 -14.23 16.88 3.89
N GLU A 95 -13.36 17.22 2.93
CA GLU A 95 -12.01 16.65 2.86
C GLU A 95 -11.13 17.17 4.00
N LEU A 96 -11.22 18.45 4.37
CA LEU A 96 -10.45 18.98 5.50
C LEU A 96 -10.80 18.29 6.82
N ASN A 97 -12.08 18.01 7.11
CA ASN A 97 -12.46 17.26 8.31
C ASN A 97 -11.81 15.87 8.36
N LYS A 98 -11.79 15.16 7.22
CA LYS A 98 -11.14 13.83 7.10
C LYS A 98 -9.62 13.93 7.22
N PHE A 99 -9.03 14.93 6.58
CA PHE A 99 -7.59 15.22 6.67
C PHE A 99 -7.20 15.44 8.13
N PHE A 100 -7.87 16.35 8.86
CA PHE A 100 -7.56 16.60 10.26
C PHE A 100 -7.84 15.39 11.17
N THR A 101 -8.85 14.57 10.86
CA THR A 101 -9.04 13.27 11.54
C THR A 101 -7.82 12.36 11.35
N SER A 102 -7.22 12.36 10.16
CA SER A 102 -6.03 11.55 9.84
C SER A 102 -4.76 12.12 10.51
N ILE A 103 -4.65 13.44 10.58
CA ILE A 103 -3.56 14.13 11.30
C ILE A 103 -3.63 13.88 12.80
N ASP A 104 -4.83 13.86 13.38
CA ASP A 104 -5.06 13.53 14.79
C ASP A 104 -4.60 12.11 15.11
N LEU A 105 -4.90 11.14 14.24
CA LEU A 105 -4.41 9.76 14.37
C LEU A 105 -2.87 9.67 14.37
N LEU A 106 -2.19 10.48 13.55
CA LEU A 106 -0.73 10.56 13.53
C LEU A 106 -0.14 11.29 14.76
N ALA A 107 -0.98 11.98 15.53
CA ALA A 107 -0.57 12.82 16.66
C ALA A 107 0.53 13.82 16.29
N ILE A 108 0.42 14.48 15.12
CA ILE A 108 1.44 15.44 14.66
C ILE A 108 1.48 16.63 15.61
N PRO A 109 2.62 16.89 16.29
CA PRO A 109 2.72 18.00 17.22
C PRO A 109 2.61 19.33 16.47
N ASN A 110 1.85 20.26 17.05
CA ASN A 110 1.71 21.64 16.60
C ASN A 110 1.22 21.80 15.14
N LEU A 111 0.60 20.76 14.55
CA LEU A 111 0.22 20.74 13.12
C LEU A 111 1.39 21.07 12.19
N ASP A 112 2.63 20.69 12.56
CA ASP A 112 3.80 20.94 11.72
C ASP A 112 3.83 20.00 10.51
N PHE A 113 3.10 20.39 9.46
CA PHE A 113 3.05 19.67 8.19
C PHE A 113 4.37 19.68 7.43
N ASN A 114 5.34 20.51 7.83
CA ASN A 114 6.66 20.51 7.20
C ASN A 114 7.53 19.35 7.69
N ASN A 115 7.10 18.65 8.74
CA ASN A 115 7.80 17.51 9.29
C ASN A 115 7.33 16.19 8.66
N VAL A 116 7.70 16.00 7.40
CA VAL A 116 7.41 14.80 6.58
C VAL A 116 7.86 13.47 7.20
N SER A 117 8.74 13.53 8.21
CA SER A 117 9.19 12.33 8.94
C SER A 117 8.04 11.60 9.64
N GLN A 118 6.88 12.24 9.83
CA GLN A 118 5.72 11.62 10.44
C GLN A 118 4.97 10.66 9.50
N PHE A 119 5.07 10.82 8.18
CA PHE A 119 4.48 9.92 7.18
C PHE A 119 5.38 8.72 6.88
N ASN A 120 6.00 8.13 7.91
CA ASN A 120 6.78 6.91 7.77
C ASN A 120 5.89 5.67 8.00
N LEU A 121 6.35 4.52 7.51
CA LEU A 121 5.60 3.27 7.63
C LEU A 121 5.34 2.90 9.09
N THR A 122 6.35 3.00 9.96
CA THR A 122 6.22 2.60 11.39
C THR A 122 5.05 3.32 12.07
N ASN A 123 4.91 4.63 11.85
CA ASN A 123 3.81 5.40 12.40
C ASN A 123 2.46 4.94 11.82
N ILE A 124 2.37 4.84 10.49
CA ILE A 124 1.13 4.49 9.77
C ILE A 124 0.65 3.07 10.10
N GLN A 125 1.55 2.11 10.29
CA GLN A 125 1.18 0.71 10.58
C GLN A 125 0.34 0.57 11.84
N SER A 126 0.59 1.42 12.84
CA SER A 126 -0.09 1.39 14.12
C SER A 126 -1.48 2.04 14.12
N LEU A 127 -1.87 2.69 13.03
CA LEU A 127 -3.13 3.45 12.92
C LEU A 127 -4.29 2.57 12.47
N ASP A 128 -5.51 3.07 12.72
CA ASP A 128 -6.67 2.62 11.95
C ASP A 128 -6.58 3.14 10.52
N LYS A 129 -6.04 2.31 9.62
CA LYS A 129 -5.80 2.62 8.22
C LYS A 129 -7.09 2.96 7.45
N ASN A 130 -8.25 2.43 7.87
CA ASN A 130 -9.51 2.75 7.21
C ASN A 130 -9.90 4.20 7.46
N ILE A 131 -9.77 4.66 8.71
CA ILE A 131 -10.04 6.06 9.08
C ILE A 131 -8.95 6.97 8.49
N PHE A 132 -7.69 6.58 8.59
CA PHE A 132 -6.56 7.37 8.08
C PHE A 132 -6.65 7.62 6.56
N PHE A 133 -7.05 6.60 5.78
CA PHE A 133 -7.24 6.74 4.34
C PHE A 133 -8.67 7.11 3.93
N ASP A 134 -9.52 7.59 4.85
CA ASP A 134 -10.78 8.25 4.46
C ASP A 134 -10.52 9.65 3.88
N SER A 135 -9.38 10.28 4.23
CA SER A 135 -8.85 11.46 3.55
C SER A 135 -8.18 11.06 2.24
N PHE A 136 -8.66 11.64 1.14
CA PHE A 136 -8.06 11.42 -0.16
C PHE A 136 -6.71 12.14 -0.31
N ILE A 137 -6.50 13.25 0.40
CA ILE A 137 -5.18 13.90 0.51
C ILE A 137 -4.16 12.93 1.12
N MET A 138 -4.51 12.23 2.21
CA MET A 138 -3.61 11.24 2.83
C MET A 138 -3.39 10.01 1.97
N LEU A 139 -4.45 9.48 1.34
CA LEU A 139 -4.30 8.37 0.41
C LEU A 139 -3.37 8.74 -0.76
N ALA A 140 -3.57 9.89 -1.40
CA ALA A 140 -2.74 10.34 -2.51
C ALA A 140 -1.30 10.61 -2.08
N THR A 141 -1.11 11.23 -0.91
CA THR A 141 0.21 11.52 -0.34
C THR A 141 1.01 10.24 -0.07
N VAL A 142 0.42 9.26 0.62
CA VAL A 142 1.12 8.00 0.91
C VAL A 142 1.30 7.16 -0.36
N SER A 143 0.37 7.25 -1.31
CA SER A 143 0.53 6.63 -2.63
C SER A 143 1.75 7.16 -3.36
N ASP A 144 2.00 8.46 -3.32
CA ASP A 144 3.16 9.07 -3.98
C ASP A 144 4.48 8.50 -3.44
N TYR A 145 4.61 8.32 -2.12
CA TYR A 145 5.79 7.68 -1.53
C TYR A 145 6.03 6.25 -2.02
N PHE A 146 4.97 5.45 -2.14
CA PHE A 146 5.08 4.09 -2.67
C PHE A 146 5.37 4.09 -4.17
N LEU A 147 4.76 5.00 -4.94
CA LEU A 147 4.95 5.08 -6.39
C LEU A 147 6.34 5.60 -6.76
N ASP A 148 6.92 6.51 -5.97
CA ASP A 148 8.31 6.96 -6.12
C ASP A 148 9.31 5.86 -5.73
N ALA A 149 8.99 5.06 -4.71
CA ALA A 149 9.82 3.94 -4.28
C ALA A 149 9.74 2.70 -5.20
N ALA A 150 8.64 2.53 -5.94
CA ALA A 150 8.44 1.40 -6.82
C ALA A 150 9.39 1.43 -8.02
N ILE A 151 9.99 0.28 -8.36
CA ILE A 151 10.95 0.19 -9.48
C ILE A 151 10.29 -0.04 -10.83
N GLY A 152 8.97 -0.27 -10.85
CA GLY A 152 8.20 -0.55 -12.04
C GLY A 152 6.81 -1.09 -11.74
N ASP A 153 6.25 -1.78 -12.72
CA ASP A 153 4.94 -2.40 -12.69
C ASP A 153 5.03 -3.88 -13.10
N GLU A 154 3.90 -4.48 -13.47
CA GLU A 154 3.84 -5.89 -13.87
C GLU A 154 4.69 -6.25 -15.10
N THR A 155 5.16 -5.26 -15.87
CA THR A 155 6.00 -5.47 -17.05
C THR A 155 7.50 -5.53 -16.73
N TYR A 156 7.87 -5.29 -15.47
CA TYR A 156 9.27 -5.35 -15.04
C TYR A 156 9.85 -6.76 -15.19
N GLY A 157 11.15 -6.85 -15.47
CA GLY A 157 11.84 -8.12 -15.67
C GLY A 157 11.80 -9.04 -14.44
N SER A 158 11.97 -10.34 -14.65
CA SER A 158 12.04 -11.31 -13.54
C SER A 158 13.22 -11.06 -12.61
N GLY A 159 13.03 -11.38 -11.33
CA GLY A 159 14.04 -11.22 -10.28
C GLY A 159 14.02 -9.85 -9.59
N ALA A 160 12.94 -9.08 -9.70
CA ALA A 160 12.76 -7.87 -8.92
C ALA A 160 12.86 -8.17 -7.42
N THR A 161 13.51 -7.30 -6.64
CA THR A 161 13.53 -7.39 -5.17
C THR A 161 12.99 -6.14 -4.50
N ASN A 162 12.56 -5.15 -5.28
CA ASN A 162 11.87 -3.97 -4.82
C ASN A 162 10.42 -4.02 -5.28
N LEU A 163 9.59 -3.20 -4.64
CA LEU A 163 8.18 -3.12 -4.93
C LEU A 163 7.90 -2.84 -6.40
N LEU A 164 7.01 -3.64 -6.97
CA LEU A 164 6.32 -3.37 -8.23
C LEU A 164 4.88 -3.00 -7.92
N VAL A 165 4.37 -1.94 -8.54
CA VAL A 165 2.96 -1.53 -8.38
C VAL A 165 2.24 -1.71 -9.72
N PRO A 166 1.30 -2.66 -9.85
CA PRO A 166 0.66 -2.96 -11.12
C PRO A 166 -0.21 -1.79 -11.58
N SER A 167 -0.28 -1.62 -12.90
CA SER A 167 -1.06 -0.56 -13.54
C SER A 167 -2.54 -0.59 -13.15
N THR A 168 -3.11 -1.79 -12.92
CA THR A 168 -4.51 -2.00 -12.54
C THR A 168 -4.86 -1.56 -11.12
N LYS A 169 -3.86 -1.28 -10.27
CA LYS A 169 -4.05 -0.79 -8.91
C LYS A 169 -3.81 0.71 -8.79
N LYS A 170 -3.32 1.35 -9.86
CA LYS A 170 -3.14 2.80 -9.93
C LYS A 170 -4.44 3.45 -10.38
N ILE A 171 -4.85 4.48 -9.67
CA ILE A 171 -5.96 5.36 -10.04
C ILE A 171 -5.39 6.65 -10.62
N SER A 172 -6.02 7.16 -11.68
CA SER A 172 -5.67 8.46 -12.24
C SER A 172 -6.30 9.57 -11.41
N ILE A 173 -5.51 10.58 -11.07
CA ILE A 173 -5.95 11.78 -10.37
C ILE A 173 -5.42 13.02 -11.10
N LEU A 174 -5.97 14.18 -10.75
CA LEU A 174 -5.42 15.47 -11.15
C LEU A 174 -4.93 16.19 -9.90
N VAL A 175 -3.79 16.85 -10.00
CA VAL A 175 -3.24 17.74 -8.98
C VAL A 175 -2.93 19.04 -9.67
N GLU A 176 -3.68 20.09 -9.37
CA GLU A 176 -3.57 21.37 -10.06
C GLU A 176 -3.73 21.23 -11.57
N THR A 177 -4.70 20.42 -11.99
CA THR A 177 -4.99 20.05 -13.39
C THR A 177 -3.90 19.21 -14.08
N VAL A 178 -2.81 18.87 -13.38
CA VAL A 178 -1.75 18.01 -13.88
C VAL A 178 -2.07 16.56 -13.56
N SER A 179 -1.95 15.68 -14.55
CA SER A 179 -2.12 14.24 -14.35
C SER A 179 -1.10 13.69 -13.35
N ALA A 180 -1.61 13.00 -12.33
CA ALA A 180 -0.85 12.24 -11.36
C ALA A 180 -1.55 10.90 -11.11
N GLN A 181 -0.98 10.10 -10.21
CA GLN A 181 -1.53 8.80 -9.85
C GLN A 181 -1.58 8.64 -8.33
N ALA A 182 -2.55 7.85 -7.89
CA ALA A 182 -2.57 7.31 -6.54
C ALA A 182 -2.80 5.80 -6.62
N ILE A 183 -2.70 5.10 -5.50
CA ILE A 183 -2.99 3.68 -5.38
C ILE A 183 -4.41 3.54 -4.81
N ASP A 184 -5.16 2.55 -5.28
CA ASP A 184 -6.48 2.24 -4.71
C ASP A 184 -6.41 2.03 -3.19
N LYS A 185 -7.42 2.51 -2.45
CA LYS A 185 -7.44 2.46 -0.98
C LYS A 185 -7.28 1.03 -0.44
N THR A 186 -7.95 0.06 -1.05
CA THR A 186 -7.91 -1.32 -0.59
C THR A 186 -6.51 -1.90 -0.80
N GLU A 187 -5.92 -1.66 -1.96
CA GLU A 187 -4.56 -2.08 -2.25
C GLU A 187 -3.54 -1.39 -1.33
N MET A 188 -3.68 -0.10 -1.05
CA MET A 188 -2.82 0.64 -0.12
C MET A 188 -2.80 -0.01 1.27
N ILE A 189 -3.97 -0.38 1.79
CA ILE A 189 -4.10 -1.06 3.08
C ILE A 189 -3.40 -2.43 3.02
N TYR A 190 -3.66 -3.23 1.99
CA TYR A 190 -3.03 -4.54 1.84
C TYR A 190 -1.51 -4.45 1.67
N MET A 191 -1.00 -3.44 0.97
CA MET A 191 0.43 -3.20 0.84
C MET A 191 1.07 -2.89 2.18
N LEU A 192 0.46 -2.02 2.98
CA LEU A 192 0.94 -1.71 4.32
C LEU A 192 0.91 -2.94 5.21
N ASP A 193 -0.19 -3.67 5.27
CA ASP A 193 -0.27 -4.89 6.08
C ASP A 193 0.77 -5.94 5.65
N ALA A 194 1.05 -6.05 4.35
CA ALA A 194 2.11 -6.93 3.85
C ALA A 194 3.51 -6.44 4.25
N PHE A 195 3.77 -5.12 4.22
CA PHE A 195 5.04 -4.55 4.68
C PHE A 195 5.27 -4.81 6.17
N ASP A 196 4.22 -4.77 6.99
CA ASP A 196 4.29 -5.09 8.42
C ASP A 196 4.71 -6.55 8.64
N VAL A 197 4.01 -7.50 7.98
CA VAL A 197 4.34 -8.94 8.05
C VAL A 197 5.77 -9.23 7.57
N LEU A 198 6.26 -8.49 6.57
CA LEU A 198 7.60 -8.63 6.02
C LEU A 198 8.67 -7.87 6.83
N GLY A 199 8.28 -7.07 7.83
CA GLY A 199 9.20 -6.26 8.63
C GLY A 199 9.89 -5.13 7.86
N LEU A 200 9.24 -4.58 6.83
CA LEU A 200 9.77 -3.50 6.00
C LEU A 200 9.47 -2.14 6.66
N ALA A 201 10.53 -1.43 7.08
CA ALA A 201 10.40 -0.16 7.80
C ALA A 201 10.40 1.09 6.89
N ASP A 202 10.92 0.96 5.66
CA ASP A 202 11.04 2.05 4.69
C ASP A 202 10.37 1.71 3.35
N TYR A 203 9.80 2.72 2.67
CA TYR A 203 9.10 2.55 1.38
C TYR A 203 9.97 1.91 0.29
N ASN A 204 11.28 2.17 0.30
CA ASN A 204 12.25 1.66 -0.68
C ASN A 204 12.95 0.37 -0.26
N SER A 205 12.51 -0.27 0.82
CA SER A 205 13.11 -1.51 1.33
C SER A 205 13.06 -2.63 0.28
N ASN A 206 14.11 -3.44 0.22
CA ASN A 206 14.09 -4.66 -0.57
C ASN A 206 13.34 -5.78 0.16
N PHE A 207 12.62 -6.58 -0.60
CA PHE A 207 11.98 -7.80 -0.14
C PHE A 207 13.04 -8.89 0.07
N ASP A 208 13.12 -9.42 1.29
CA ASP A 208 14.05 -10.50 1.62
C ASP A 208 13.39 -11.85 1.34
N ALA A 209 13.97 -12.59 0.39
CA ALA A 209 13.47 -13.91 0.00
C ALA A 209 13.53 -14.93 1.16
N THR A 210 14.47 -14.78 2.08
CA THR A 210 14.60 -15.64 3.28
C THR A 210 13.47 -15.38 4.25
N VAL A 211 13.10 -14.11 4.45
CA VAL A 211 11.95 -13.72 5.29
C VAL A 211 10.67 -14.28 4.70
N ILE A 212 10.43 -14.07 3.41
CA ILE A 212 9.25 -14.61 2.70
C ILE A 212 9.22 -16.13 2.75
N THR A 213 10.36 -16.81 2.54
CA THR A 213 10.44 -18.27 2.65
C THR A 213 10.09 -18.74 4.07
N GLY A 214 10.38 -17.95 5.10
CA GLY A 214 10.12 -18.28 6.50
C GLY A 214 8.68 -18.02 7.00
N LEU A 215 7.83 -17.36 6.20
CA LEU A 215 6.47 -17.03 6.61
C LEU A 215 5.60 -18.27 6.83
N THR A 216 4.73 -18.21 7.83
CA THR A 216 3.67 -19.20 8.05
C THR A 216 2.61 -19.11 6.96
N SER A 217 1.80 -20.16 6.78
CA SER A 217 0.80 -20.14 5.71
C SER A 217 -0.24 -19.01 5.81
N PRO A 218 -0.75 -18.62 7.00
CA PRO A 218 -1.59 -17.44 7.15
C PRO A 218 -0.88 -16.12 6.81
N GLU A 219 0.42 -15.99 7.14
CA GLU A 219 1.21 -14.81 6.79
C GLU A 219 1.44 -14.72 5.28
N ILE A 220 1.70 -15.85 4.61
CA ILE A 220 1.78 -15.90 3.14
C ILE A 220 0.45 -15.46 2.51
N ASP A 221 -0.68 -15.97 3.04
CA ASP A 221 -2.00 -15.58 2.57
C ASP A 221 -2.23 -14.07 2.76
N GLN A 222 -1.82 -13.49 3.90
CA GLN A 222 -1.91 -12.06 4.19
C GLN A 222 -1.06 -11.21 3.24
N VAL A 223 0.23 -11.54 3.04
CA VAL A 223 1.10 -10.72 2.17
C VAL A 223 0.65 -10.77 0.71
N LEU A 224 0.09 -11.90 0.28
CA LEU A 224 -0.42 -12.06 -1.09
C LEU A 224 -1.79 -11.40 -1.30
N LEU A 225 -2.46 -10.87 -0.27
CA LEU A 225 -3.66 -10.05 -0.48
C LEU A 225 -3.35 -8.83 -1.36
N SER A 226 -2.20 -8.18 -1.13
CA SER A 226 -1.72 -7.09 -1.99
C SER A 226 -1.32 -7.61 -3.36
N ASP A 227 -1.87 -6.97 -4.38
CA ASP A 227 -1.52 -7.28 -5.76
C ASP A 227 -0.12 -6.79 -6.12
N SER A 228 0.33 -5.68 -5.53
CA SER A 228 1.69 -5.15 -5.67
C SER A 228 2.74 -6.10 -5.08
N VAL A 229 2.49 -6.62 -3.88
CA VAL A 229 3.36 -7.63 -3.28
C VAL A 229 3.27 -8.95 -4.04
N HIS A 230 2.08 -9.35 -4.48
CA HIS A 230 1.91 -10.55 -5.29
C HIS A 230 2.77 -10.54 -6.58
N ILE A 231 2.72 -9.47 -7.38
CA ILE A 231 3.53 -9.39 -8.61
C ILE A 231 5.03 -9.26 -8.30
N THR A 232 5.39 -8.65 -7.17
CA THR A 232 6.78 -8.56 -6.72
C THR A 232 7.33 -9.95 -6.37
N VAL A 233 6.57 -10.74 -5.61
CA VAL A 233 6.93 -12.13 -5.25
C VAL A 233 6.93 -13.05 -6.47
N ASP A 234 5.99 -12.90 -7.41
CA ASP A 234 6.03 -13.62 -8.68
C ASP A 234 7.31 -13.31 -9.46
N SER A 235 7.69 -12.03 -9.57
CA SER A 235 8.94 -11.64 -10.21
C SER A 235 10.15 -12.27 -9.52
N MET A 236 10.23 -12.24 -8.18
CA MET A 236 11.27 -12.93 -7.41
C MET A 236 11.34 -14.43 -7.73
N LEU A 237 10.18 -15.10 -7.75
CA LEU A 237 10.08 -16.54 -8.05
C LEU A 237 10.57 -16.86 -9.46
N ARG A 238 10.13 -16.08 -10.46
CA ARG A 238 10.54 -16.24 -11.86
C ARG A 238 12.01 -15.89 -12.10
N GLY A 239 12.65 -15.18 -11.17
CA GLY A 239 14.10 -14.99 -11.14
C GLY A 239 14.88 -16.28 -10.90
N ASN A 240 14.26 -17.33 -10.34
CA ASN A 240 14.89 -18.63 -10.17
C ASN A 240 14.88 -19.43 -11.48
N ALA A 241 16.03 -19.53 -12.14
CA ALA A 241 16.17 -20.22 -13.43
C ALA A 241 15.82 -21.72 -13.40
N SER A 242 15.86 -22.36 -12.22
CA SER A 242 15.47 -23.77 -12.07
C SER A 242 13.95 -23.96 -11.95
N ILE A 243 13.22 -22.88 -11.72
CA ILE A 243 11.78 -22.90 -11.43
C ILE A 243 10.99 -22.21 -12.53
N SER A 244 11.50 -21.12 -13.11
CA SER A 244 10.76 -20.27 -14.05
C SER A 244 10.20 -21.01 -15.27
N GLY A 245 10.97 -21.96 -15.82
CA GLY A 245 10.50 -22.83 -16.91
C GLY A 245 9.60 -24.00 -16.47
N GLY A 246 9.47 -24.22 -15.16
CA GLY A 246 8.71 -25.30 -14.54
C GLY A 246 7.33 -24.89 -14.02
N ILE A 247 6.93 -23.62 -14.16
CA ILE A 247 5.60 -23.13 -13.76
C ILE A 247 4.58 -23.63 -14.80
N PRO A 248 3.63 -24.51 -14.44
CA PRO A 248 2.65 -25.02 -15.40
C PRO A 248 1.55 -24.00 -15.66
N ALA A 249 0.91 -24.06 -16.84
CA ALA A 249 -0.17 -23.12 -17.21
C ALA A 249 -1.35 -23.07 -16.21
N LEU A 250 -1.64 -24.16 -15.49
CA LEU A 250 -2.67 -24.19 -14.44
C LEU A 250 -2.26 -23.43 -13.17
N ALA A 251 -0.97 -23.15 -12.99
CA ALA A 251 -0.45 -22.30 -11.93
C ALA A 251 -0.43 -20.83 -12.33
N GLU A 252 -0.77 -20.49 -13.57
CA GLU A 252 -0.66 -19.14 -14.12
C GLU A 252 -2.01 -18.42 -14.17
N ASP A 253 -1.97 -17.12 -13.94
CA ASP A 253 -3.05 -16.17 -14.12
C ASP A 253 -2.66 -15.18 -15.21
N ASN A 254 -3.47 -15.12 -16.27
CA ASN A 254 -3.31 -14.22 -17.40
C ASN A 254 -4.49 -13.25 -17.56
N THR A 255 -5.28 -13.08 -16.49
CA THR A 255 -6.53 -12.32 -16.49
C THR A 255 -6.54 -11.15 -15.52
N THR A 256 -5.85 -11.26 -14.38
CA THR A 256 -5.86 -10.21 -13.34
C THR A 256 -4.94 -9.03 -13.71
N TYR A 257 -3.83 -9.30 -14.39
CA TYR A 257 -2.83 -8.30 -14.77
C TYR A 257 -2.62 -8.29 -16.29
N SER A 258 -1.91 -7.28 -16.79
CA SER A 258 -1.57 -7.15 -18.21
C SER A 258 -0.55 -8.20 -18.70
N VAL A 259 -0.05 -9.04 -17.79
CA VAL A 259 0.96 -10.08 -18.03
C VAL A 259 0.52 -11.39 -17.37
N THR A 260 1.13 -12.50 -17.79
CA THR A 260 0.99 -13.78 -17.11
C THR A 260 1.85 -13.80 -15.84
N VAL A 261 1.22 -14.04 -14.69
CA VAL A 261 1.89 -14.23 -13.40
C VAL A 261 1.55 -15.60 -12.81
N THR A 262 2.31 -16.06 -11.84
CA THR A 262 1.94 -17.23 -11.03
C THR A 262 0.78 -16.86 -10.10
N THR A 263 -0.21 -17.73 -9.95
CA THR A 263 -1.36 -17.50 -9.07
C THR A 263 -0.95 -17.47 -7.59
N LYS A 264 -1.66 -16.69 -6.77
CA LYS A 264 -1.43 -16.61 -5.31
C LYS A 264 -1.37 -17.99 -4.63
N PRO A 265 -2.31 -18.94 -4.89
CA PRO A 265 -2.24 -20.28 -4.28
C PRO A 265 -1.02 -21.10 -4.74
N ALA A 266 -0.58 -20.95 -5.99
CA ALA A 266 0.59 -21.66 -6.49
C ALA A 266 1.89 -21.12 -5.87
N ILE A 267 2.04 -19.80 -5.74
CA ILE A 267 3.15 -19.17 -5.00
C ILE A 267 3.17 -19.66 -3.55
N ARG A 268 2.02 -19.63 -2.87
CA ARG A 268 1.87 -20.09 -1.49
C ARG A 268 2.35 -21.53 -1.32
N ASN A 269 1.83 -22.46 -2.11
CA ASN A 269 2.20 -23.87 -1.99
C ASN A 269 3.68 -24.09 -2.36
N PHE A 270 4.24 -23.31 -3.29
CA PHE A 270 5.65 -23.38 -3.62
C PHE A 270 6.58 -22.88 -2.50
N ILE A 271 6.20 -21.81 -1.80
CA ILE A 271 6.95 -21.33 -0.62
C ILE A 271 6.93 -22.41 0.48
N LEU A 272 5.77 -22.99 0.78
CA LEU A 272 5.65 -24.07 1.78
C LEU A 272 6.44 -25.32 1.40
N ALA A 273 6.47 -25.68 0.11
CA ALA A 273 7.31 -26.76 -0.39
C ALA A 273 8.82 -26.45 -0.21
N THR A 274 9.22 -25.20 -0.46
CA THR A 274 10.60 -24.75 -0.30
C THR A 274 11.08 -24.88 1.15
N GLN A 275 10.21 -24.59 2.13
CA GLN A 275 10.52 -24.71 3.55
C GLN A 275 10.92 -26.15 3.96
N GLN A 276 10.50 -27.16 3.21
CA GLN A 276 10.87 -28.55 3.50
C GLN A 276 12.28 -28.91 3.01
N ILE A 277 12.88 -28.06 2.17
CA ILE A 277 14.25 -28.23 1.68
C ILE A 277 15.19 -27.39 2.54
N SER A 278 15.98 -28.06 3.38
CA SER A 278 16.86 -27.43 4.37
C SER A 278 17.76 -26.33 3.78
N GLY A 279 17.62 -25.10 4.32
CA GLY A 279 18.47 -23.95 3.98
C GLY A 279 18.19 -23.32 2.61
N ALA A 280 17.10 -23.70 1.94
CA ALA A 280 16.73 -23.16 0.64
C ALA A 280 15.92 -21.85 0.76
N SER A 281 16.05 -21.00 -0.26
CA SER A 281 15.18 -19.84 -0.50
C SER A 281 14.36 -20.08 -1.76
N PHE A 282 13.12 -19.60 -1.84
CA PHE A 282 12.28 -19.82 -3.02
C PHE A 282 12.91 -19.25 -4.31
N THR A 283 13.81 -18.28 -4.17
CA THR A 283 14.56 -17.66 -5.28
C THR A 283 15.79 -18.46 -5.75
N ASN A 284 16.22 -19.52 -5.04
CA ASN A 284 17.38 -20.33 -5.42
C ASN A 284 17.20 -21.85 -5.24
N VAL A 285 16.08 -22.30 -4.68
CA VAL A 285 15.77 -23.70 -4.45
C VAL A 285 15.74 -24.49 -5.76
N THR A 286 16.09 -25.77 -5.67
CA THR A 286 15.91 -26.76 -6.74
C THR A 286 15.20 -27.98 -6.17
N PHE A 287 14.43 -28.67 -7.01
CA PHE A 287 13.73 -29.89 -6.63
C PHE A 287 14.15 -31.03 -7.56
N ASN A 288 14.40 -32.20 -6.97
CA ASN A 288 14.65 -33.45 -7.69
C ASN A 288 14.12 -34.63 -6.86
N VAL A 289 13.93 -35.78 -7.51
CA VAL A 289 13.33 -36.95 -6.87
C VAL A 289 14.15 -37.43 -5.68
N THR A 290 15.49 -37.37 -5.76
CA THR A 290 16.37 -37.82 -4.66
C THR A 290 16.20 -36.98 -3.40
N ALA A 291 16.17 -35.66 -3.54
CA ALA A 291 16.01 -34.74 -2.41
C ALA A 291 14.63 -34.90 -1.73
N ILE A 292 13.60 -35.22 -2.50
CA ILE A 292 12.24 -35.40 -1.98
C ILE A 292 12.07 -36.78 -1.35
N ALA A 293 12.70 -37.82 -1.91
CA ALA A 293 12.67 -39.16 -1.34
C ALA A 293 13.35 -39.24 0.04
N SER A 294 14.26 -38.31 0.38
CA SER A 294 14.86 -38.26 1.72
C SER A 294 14.03 -37.52 2.77
N LEU A 295 12.91 -36.88 2.39
CA LEU A 295 11.99 -36.24 3.32
C LEU A 295 11.07 -37.26 4.01
N ASP A 296 10.50 -36.91 5.15
CA ASP A 296 9.45 -37.72 5.76
C ASP A 296 8.12 -37.63 5.00
N ALA A 297 7.15 -38.48 5.36
CA ALA A 297 5.85 -38.56 4.70
C ALA A 297 5.10 -37.23 4.64
N ASN A 298 5.03 -36.51 5.77
CA ASN A 298 4.28 -35.26 5.88
C ASN A 298 4.98 -34.16 5.06
N GLN A 299 6.30 -34.09 5.15
CA GLN A 299 7.11 -33.17 4.35
C GLN A 299 6.92 -33.42 2.85
N ARG A 300 6.87 -34.68 2.41
CA ARG A 300 6.61 -35.02 1.01
C ARG A 300 5.23 -34.57 0.56
N ASP A 301 4.19 -34.77 1.38
CA ASP A 301 2.84 -34.31 1.06
C ASP A 301 2.80 -32.79 0.84
N ILE A 302 3.42 -32.01 1.76
CA ILE A 302 3.53 -30.55 1.64
C ILE A 302 4.26 -30.14 0.35
N VAL A 303 5.35 -30.83 0.01
CA VAL A 303 6.11 -30.55 -1.23
C VAL A 303 5.29 -30.84 -2.47
N LEU A 304 4.53 -31.94 -2.47
CA LEU A 304 3.74 -32.39 -3.62
C LEU A 304 2.41 -31.64 -3.78
N ASP A 305 1.92 -30.94 -2.76
CA ASP A 305 0.81 -29.99 -2.90
C ASP A 305 1.14 -28.85 -3.90
N SER A 306 2.42 -28.50 -4.05
CA SER A 306 2.87 -27.57 -5.07
C SER A 306 2.81 -28.19 -6.46
N MET A 307 1.95 -27.64 -7.32
CA MET A 307 1.89 -28.08 -8.73
C MET A 307 3.14 -27.70 -9.53
N ILE A 308 3.85 -26.64 -9.12
CA ILE A 308 5.13 -26.25 -9.72
C ILE A 308 6.16 -27.34 -9.46
N VAL A 309 6.28 -27.80 -8.21
CA VAL A 309 7.19 -28.89 -7.86
C VAL A 309 6.83 -30.18 -8.60
N ARG A 310 5.55 -30.57 -8.61
CA ARG A 310 5.11 -31.75 -9.38
C ARG A 310 5.48 -31.66 -10.86
N ASN A 311 5.31 -30.50 -11.49
CA ASN A 311 5.68 -30.30 -12.89
C ASN A 311 7.21 -30.43 -13.11
N ILE A 312 8.03 -29.91 -12.20
CA ILE A 312 9.49 -30.04 -12.23
C ILE A 312 9.93 -31.51 -12.13
N LEU A 313 9.30 -32.30 -11.27
CA LEU A 313 9.68 -33.71 -11.05
C LEU A 313 9.20 -34.66 -12.15
N THR A 314 8.17 -34.27 -12.89
CA THR A 314 7.50 -35.17 -13.86
C THR A 314 8.47 -35.79 -14.87
N PRO A 315 9.37 -35.03 -15.54
CA PRO A 315 10.32 -35.62 -16.48
C PRO A 315 11.29 -36.62 -15.84
N GLU A 316 11.74 -36.37 -14.60
CA GLU A 316 12.65 -37.27 -13.89
C GLU A 316 11.94 -38.60 -13.55
N LEU A 317 10.69 -38.52 -13.07
CA LEU A 317 9.87 -39.69 -12.76
C LEU A 317 9.53 -40.52 -14.00
N GLU A 318 9.20 -39.89 -15.13
CA GLU A 318 8.96 -40.58 -16.40
C GLU A 318 10.21 -41.31 -16.90
N ASN A 319 11.39 -40.69 -16.76
CA ASN A 319 12.66 -41.33 -17.12
C ASN A 319 12.99 -42.53 -16.21
N MET A 320 12.72 -42.42 -14.90
CA MET A 320 12.88 -43.53 -13.96
C MET A 320 11.93 -44.69 -14.31
N ALA A 321 10.68 -44.39 -14.64
CA ALA A 321 9.66 -45.38 -15.05
C ALA A 321 10.06 -46.16 -16.31
N THR A 322 10.67 -45.49 -17.27
CA THR A 322 11.10 -46.11 -18.54
C THR A 322 12.42 -46.88 -18.41
N THR A 323 13.32 -46.47 -17.50
CA THR A 323 14.63 -47.11 -17.31
C THR A 323 14.57 -48.34 -16.38
N PHE A 324 13.60 -48.41 -15.46
CA PHE A 324 13.43 -49.52 -14.51
C PHE A 324 12.03 -50.16 -14.56
N PRO A 325 11.63 -50.78 -15.68
CA PRO A 325 10.25 -51.24 -15.89
C PRO A 325 9.78 -52.39 -14.97
N PHE A 326 10.66 -52.99 -14.15
CA PHE A 326 10.34 -54.16 -13.31
C PHE A 326 10.78 -54.05 -11.83
N SER A 327 11.21 -52.88 -11.35
CA SER A 327 11.70 -52.72 -9.97
C SER A 327 11.31 -51.39 -9.30
N LEU A 328 10.41 -50.62 -9.91
CA LEU A 328 9.82 -49.51 -9.16
C LEU A 328 8.84 -50.12 -8.18
N ASP A 329 9.18 -50.01 -6.89
CA ASP A 329 8.13 -49.85 -5.91
C ASP A 329 7.23 -48.71 -6.43
N PRO A 330 5.95 -48.94 -6.77
CA PRO A 330 5.05 -47.89 -7.27
C PRO A 330 4.81 -46.77 -6.25
N TYR A 331 5.53 -46.83 -5.13
CA TYR A 331 5.42 -46.09 -3.90
C TYR A 331 6.76 -45.44 -3.50
N VAL A 332 7.55 -44.93 -4.46
CA VAL A 332 8.79 -44.15 -4.16
C VAL A 332 8.56 -43.01 -3.14
N PHE A 333 7.31 -42.56 -2.99
CA PHE A 333 6.90 -41.55 -2.00
C PHE A 333 5.93 -42.05 -0.92
N VAL A 334 5.56 -43.34 -0.84
CA VAL A 334 4.65 -43.85 0.21
C VAL A 334 5.43 -44.46 1.36
N ASN A 335 5.21 -43.87 2.54
CA ASN A 335 5.60 -44.26 3.90
C ASN A 335 6.53 -45.47 4.07
N THR A 336 7.80 -45.18 4.31
CA THR A 336 8.53 -45.76 5.45
C THR A 336 8.47 -44.80 6.62
#